data_AF-A0A2S6G3L0-F1
#
_entry.id   AF-A0A2S6G3L0-F1
#
_cell.length_a   1.000
_cell.length_b   1.000
_cell.length_c   1.000
_cell.angle_alpha   90.00
_cell.angle_beta   90.00
_cell.angle_gamma   90.00
#
_symmetry.space_group_name_H-M   'P 1'
#
loop_
_entity.id
_entity.type
_entity.pdbx_description
1 polymer ?
#
loop_
_entity_poly.entity_id
_entity_poly.type
_entity_poly.pdbx_seq_one_letter_code
_entity_poly.pdbx_strand_id
1 'polypeptide(L)'
;MLFAPNRFVMDWVNQKYLRRIEEVLKDLNGGQAPRVVMKVGSAPKENEPVNRSVDKPEPSSAVEETGRTVTEEEKSVAATVPAATTAPVSPERRSQQRRDVQVEGDIKHQSFLNESFTFETFVEGKSNQLARAASMQVAENPGGAYNPLFLYGGVGLGKTHLMHAIGNEIVRRNPGAKVAYLRSERFVADMVKALQLNAINEFKRYYRSVDALLIDDIQFFARKERSQEEFFHTFNALLEGGQQVIVTCDRFPKEIVDMEERLKSRFGWGLTVMVEPPELETRVAILMKKAEQANVKLSSEAAFFIAQKIRSNVRELEGALRLVIANAHFTGSEITPPFIRESLKDLLALHEKQVSIDNIQRTVAEYYKIKVADLLSKRRTRTVTRPRQVAMSLAKELTNHSLPEIGDAFGGRDHTTVLHACKKIVELQETDPGIREDYQNFMRLLTT
;
A
#
# COMPACT_ATOMS: atom_id res chain seq x y z
N MET A 1 -13.49 20.49 -28.97
CA MET A 1 -13.60 19.01 -28.97
C MET A 1 -13.02 18.51 -27.65
N LEU A 2 -13.59 17.47 -27.06
CA LEU A 2 -13.13 16.91 -25.79
C LEU A 2 -12.68 15.46 -25.98
N PHE A 3 -11.74 15.01 -25.15
CA PHE A 3 -11.11 13.71 -25.26
C PHE A 3 -11.27 12.93 -23.94
N ALA A 4 -11.53 11.63 -24.05
CA ALA A 4 -11.67 10.71 -22.93
C ALA A 4 -10.69 9.53 -23.08
N PRO A 5 -10.04 9.06 -21.99
CA PRO A 5 -8.97 8.07 -22.05
C PRO A 5 -9.44 6.69 -22.53
N ASN A 6 -10.74 6.38 -22.39
CA ASN A 6 -11.35 5.16 -22.91
C ASN A 6 -12.85 5.38 -23.17
N ARG A 7 -13.49 4.41 -23.84
CA ARG A 7 -14.92 4.47 -24.21
C ARG A 7 -15.86 4.53 -22.99
N PHE A 8 -15.56 3.79 -21.92
CA PHE A 8 -16.38 3.81 -20.70
C PHE A 8 -16.44 5.21 -20.06
N VAL A 9 -15.30 5.90 -19.95
CA VAL A 9 -15.25 7.28 -19.46
C VAL A 9 -15.97 8.24 -20.42
N MET A 10 -15.82 8.04 -21.74
CA MET A 10 -16.55 8.83 -22.74
C MET A 10 -18.07 8.73 -22.56
N ASP A 11 -18.58 7.50 -22.45
CA ASP A 11 -20.02 7.23 -22.32
C ASP A 11 -20.56 7.69 -20.95
N TRP A 12 -19.78 7.56 -19.86
CA TRP A 12 -20.12 8.07 -18.53
C TRP A 12 -20.18 9.62 -18.47
N VAL A 13 -19.21 10.31 -19.08
CA VAL A 13 -19.22 11.78 -19.19
C VAL A 13 -20.41 12.25 -20.04
N ASN A 14 -20.67 11.59 -21.17
CA ASN A 14 -21.83 11.87 -22.02
C ASN A 14 -23.15 11.75 -21.26
N GLN A 15 -23.34 10.67 -20.49
CA GLN A 15 -24.59 10.43 -19.75
C GLN A 15 -24.81 11.39 -18.57
N LYS A 16 -23.74 11.74 -17.83
CA LYS A 16 -23.88 12.46 -16.54
C LYS A 16 -23.53 13.95 -16.58
N TYR A 17 -22.67 14.38 -17.50
CA TYR A 17 -22.07 15.73 -17.43
C TYR A 17 -22.20 16.54 -18.73
N LEU A 18 -22.52 15.94 -19.88
CA LEU A 18 -22.62 16.65 -21.17
C LEU A 18 -23.49 17.90 -21.10
N ARG A 19 -24.72 17.77 -20.59
CA ARG A 19 -25.64 18.91 -20.39
C ARG A 19 -25.01 20.03 -19.54
N ARG A 20 -24.27 19.68 -18.48
CA ARG A 20 -23.66 20.68 -17.59
C ARG A 20 -22.45 21.36 -18.24
N ILE A 21 -21.72 20.63 -19.10
CA ILE A 21 -20.65 21.18 -19.93
C ILE A 21 -21.23 22.15 -20.97
N GLU A 22 -22.34 21.78 -21.62
CA GLU A 22 -23.06 22.65 -22.57
C GLU A 22 -23.66 23.90 -21.91
N GLU A 23 -24.23 23.79 -20.71
CA GLU A 23 -24.67 24.93 -19.89
C GLU A 23 -23.50 25.90 -19.62
N VAL A 24 -22.38 25.41 -19.07
CA VAL A 24 -21.22 26.26 -18.75
C VAL A 24 -20.59 26.88 -20.00
N LEU A 25 -20.48 26.13 -21.10
CA LEU A 25 -19.96 26.67 -22.37
C LEU A 25 -20.90 27.70 -22.98
N LYS A 26 -22.22 27.57 -22.80
CA LYS A 26 -23.20 28.58 -23.24
C LYS A 26 -23.03 29.89 -22.46
N ASP A 27 -22.82 29.81 -21.15
CA ASP A 27 -22.62 30.98 -20.29
C ASP A 27 -21.30 31.70 -20.63
N LEU A 28 -20.22 30.93 -20.86
CA LEU A 28 -18.91 31.47 -21.28
C LEU A 28 -18.92 32.08 -22.69
N ASN A 29 -19.71 31.53 -23.62
CA ASN A 29 -19.83 32.02 -25.00
C ASN A 29 -21.04 32.96 -25.21
N GLY A 30 -21.45 33.71 -24.19
CA GLY A 30 -22.43 34.80 -24.33
C GLY A 30 -23.82 34.36 -24.82
N GLY A 31 -24.23 33.13 -24.52
CA GLY A 31 -25.54 32.57 -24.89
C GLY A 31 -25.54 31.59 -26.06
N GLN A 32 -24.43 31.46 -26.82
CA GLN A 32 -24.30 30.46 -27.90
C GLN A 32 -23.50 29.24 -27.44
N ALA A 33 -24.16 28.10 -27.28
CA ALA A 33 -23.49 26.84 -26.92
C ALA A 33 -22.72 26.26 -28.13
N PRO A 34 -21.39 26.13 -28.09
CA PRO A 34 -20.63 25.42 -29.13
C PRO A 34 -20.92 23.92 -29.07
N ARG A 35 -21.08 23.27 -30.23
CA ARG A 35 -21.40 21.83 -30.31
C ARG A 35 -20.28 20.99 -29.68
N VAL A 36 -20.55 20.39 -28.53
CA VAL A 36 -19.61 19.49 -27.86
C VAL A 36 -19.51 18.18 -28.64
N VAL A 37 -18.28 17.76 -28.92
CA VAL A 37 -17.96 16.46 -29.53
C VAL A 37 -16.90 15.81 -28.66
N MET A 38 -17.25 14.64 -28.11
CA MET A 38 -16.33 13.75 -27.39
C MET A 38 -15.66 12.78 -28.37
N LYS A 39 -14.40 12.43 -28.13
CA LYS A 39 -13.71 11.28 -28.75
C LYS A 39 -12.93 10.49 -27.70
N VAL A 40 -12.68 9.21 -27.99
CA VAL A 40 -11.68 8.42 -27.24
C VAL A 40 -10.27 8.80 -27.72
N GLY A 41 -9.33 8.97 -26.79
CA GLY A 41 -7.94 9.35 -27.05
C GLY A 41 -7.47 10.48 -26.13
N SER A 42 -6.45 11.20 -26.57
CA SER A 42 -5.91 12.39 -25.90
C SER A 42 -5.96 13.60 -26.85
N ALA A 43 -5.99 14.80 -26.29
CA ALA A 43 -5.78 16.02 -27.08
C ALA A 43 -4.36 16.03 -27.67
N PRO A 44 -4.17 16.54 -28.90
CA PRO A 44 -2.82 16.78 -29.44
C PRO A 44 -2.04 17.72 -28.51
N LYS A 45 -0.73 17.49 -28.36
CA LYS A 45 0.15 18.46 -27.70
C LYS A 45 0.33 19.65 -28.65
N GLU A 46 0.06 20.86 -28.18
CA GLU A 46 0.44 22.08 -28.90
C GLU A 46 1.95 22.30 -28.77
N ASN A 47 2.74 21.59 -29.59
CA ASN A 47 4.06 21.97 -30.13
C ASN A 47 4.73 20.78 -30.87
N GLU A 48 4.19 20.41 -32.04
CA GLU A 48 4.94 19.68 -33.07
C GLU A 48 4.64 20.31 -34.45
N PRO A 49 5.66 20.54 -35.31
CA PRO A 49 5.46 21.17 -36.61
C PRO A 49 4.76 20.22 -37.59
N VAL A 50 3.71 20.71 -38.25
CA VAL A 50 2.89 19.90 -39.17
C VAL A 50 3.66 19.58 -40.45
N ASN A 51 4.26 18.40 -40.50
CA ASN A 51 4.90 17.87 -41.70
C ASN A 51 3.84 17.47 -42.75
N ARG A 52 3.53 18.39 -43.68
CA ARG A 52 2.64 18.14 -44.83
C ARG A 52 3.44 17.71 -46.05
N SER A 53 3.40 16.42 -46.36
CA SER A 53 3.96 15.87 -47.58
C SER A 53 3.04 16.12 -48.78
N VAL A 54 3.50 16.99 -49.69
CA VAL A 54 3.27 16.95 -51.15
C VAL A 54 1.83 17.06 -51.67
N ASP A 55 1.56 18.17 -52.37
CA ASP A 55 1.20 18.08 -53.79
C ASP A 55 1.85 19.22 -54.59
N LYS A 56 2.06 19.05 -55.90
CA LYS A 56 2.84 19.97 -56.77
C LYS A 56 1.91 20.90 -57.57
N PRO A 57 2.36 22.12 -57.95
CA PRO A 57 3.09 22.27 -59.21
C PRO A 57 4.26 23.30 -59.17
N GLU A 58 4.84 23.58 -60.34
CA GLU A 58 6.06 24.36 -60.60
C GLU A 58 5.76 25.79 -61.11
N PRO A 59 6.74 26.58 -61.62
CA PRO A 59 7.83 27.21 -60.87
C PRO A 59 7.92 28.74 -61.13
N SER A 60 8.75 29.47 -60.36
CA SER A 60 9.22 30.81 -60.79
C SER A 60 10.55 31.24 -60.17
N SER A 61 11.19 32.18 -60.87
CA SER A 61 12.37 33.03 -60.59
C SER A 61 12.40 33.70 -59.19
N ALA A 62 13.49 34.27 -58.63
CA ALA A 62 14.88 34.54 -59.05
C ALA A 62 15.69 35.11 -57.83
N VAL A 63 16.99 34.80 -57.64
CA VAL A 63 18.20 35.66 -57.86
C VAL A 63 18.78 36.32 -56.59
N GLU A 64 20.13 36.44 -56.56
CA GLU A 64 21.05 37.18 -55.64
C GLU A 64 20.96 36.91 -54.12
N GLU A 65 22.02 36.75 -53.31
CA GLU A 65 23.48 37.06 -53.29
C GLU A 65 23.87 38.22 -52.33
N THR A 66 25.05 38.07 -51.70
CA THR A 66 25.73 38.95 -50.72
C THR A 66 25.21 38.89 -49.26
N GLY A 67 26.03 39.11 -48.21
CA GLY A 67 27.49 39.22 -48.13
C GLY A 67 27.99 40.20 -47.05
N ARG A 68 29.14 39.89 -46.41
CA ARG A 68 29.91 40.73 -45.43
C ARG A 68 29.26 41.02 -44.05
N THR A 69 29.97 41.44 -42.99
CA THR A 69 31.29 41.06 -42.41
C THR A 69 31.40 41.52 -40.94
N VAL A 70 32.11 40.74 -40.10
CA VAL A 70 33.08 41.12 -39.03
C VAL A 70 33.02 42.51 -38.36
N THR A 71 32.99 42.51 -37.03
CA THR A 71 33.83 43.35 -36.13
C THR A 71 34.22 42.58 -34.85
N GLU A 72 35.33 42.95 -34.21
CA GLU A 72 35.90 42.35 -32.98
C GLU A 72 35.93 43.35 -31.79
N GLU A 73 36.76 43.04 -30.78
CA GLU A 73 37.26 43.86 -29.64
C GLU A 73 36.39 43.87 -28.37
N GLU A 74 36.92 43.81 -27.13
CA GLU A 74 38.29 43.80 -26.54
C GLU A 74 38.46 42.59 -25.56
N LYS A 75 39.63 41.95 -25.31
CA LYS A 75 40.95 42.36 -24.77
C LYS A 75 40.96 42.85 -23.29
N SER A 76 42.03 42.77 -22.49
CA SER A 76 43.09 41.74 -22.27
C SER A 76 44.15 42.20 -21.22
N VAL A 77 44.60 41.33 -20.30
CA VAL A 77 45.92 41.37 -19.60
C VAL A 77 46.21 39.94 -19.07
N ALA A 78 47.35 39.25 -19.24
CA ALA A 78 48.78 39.56 -19.43
C ALA A 78 49.51 40.03 -18.14
N ALA A 79 50.72 39.56 -17.77
CA ALA A 79 51.61 38.51 -18.32
C ALA A 79 52.14 37.61 -17.14
N THR A 80 53.33 36.98 -17.03
CA THR A 80 54.63 37.00 -17.75
C THR A 80 55.42 35.69 -17.44
N VAL A 81 56.55 35.43 -18.12
CA VAL A 81 57.54 34.36 -17.82
C VAL A 81 58.98 34.94 -18.00
N PRO A 82 60.05 34.30 -17.48
CA PRO A 82 60.95 33.60 -18.41
C PRO A 82 61.53 32.27 -17.87
N ALA A 83 62.18 31.50 -18.73
CA ALA A 83 62.68 30.15 -18.45
C ALA A 83 64.22 30.04 -18.53
N ALA A 84 64.79 28.99 -17.91
CA ALA A 84 66.15 28.53 -18.15
C ALA A 84 66.27 26.99 -18.01
N THR A 85 67.13 26.38 -18.82
CA THR A 85 67.25 24.94 -19.04
C THR A 85 68.35 24.29 -18.18
N THR A 86 68.14 23.08 -17.65
CA THR A 86 69.09 21.92 -17.71
C THR A 86 68.66 20.70 -16.88
N ALA A 87 69.17 19.54 -17.28
CA ALA A 87 69.09 18.22 -16.63
C ALA A 87 70.33 17.40 -17.11
N PRO A 88 70.64 16.19 -16.58
CA PRO A 88 70.00 15.47 -15.48
C PRO A 88 70.97 14.99 -14.37
N VAL A 89 70.46 14.72 -13.16
CA VAL A 89 71.11 13.82 -12.19
C VAL A 89 70.03 12.99 -11.47
N SER A 90 70.22 11.67 -11.36
CA SER A 90 69.35 10.79 -10.58
C SER A 90 69.78 10.76 -9.11
N PRO A 91 68.84 10.57 -8.18
CA PRO A 91 69.03 9.48 -7.24
C PRO A 91 67.78 8.63 -6.94
N GLU A 92 68.06 7.34 -6.78
CA GLU A 92 67.43 6.38 -5.86
C GLU A 92 65.90 6.15 -5.84
N ARG A 93 65.55 4.88 -6.12
CA ARG A 93 64.21 4.32 -5.95
C ARG A 93 63.80 4.22 -4.48
N ARG A 94 63.19 5.26 -3.90
CA ARG A 94 62.28 5.04 -2.77
C ARG A 94 60.96 4.49 -3.30
N SER A 95 60.65 3.25 -2.93
CA SER A 95 59.40 2.57 -3.26
C SER A 95 58.23 3.19 -2.50
N GLN A 96 57.73 4.32 -3.00
CA GLN A 96 56.38 4.78 -2.69
C GLN A 96 55.40 3.78 -3.30
N GLN A 97 55.06 2.75 -2.51
CA GLN A 97 53.77 2.09 -2.66
C GLN A 97 52.71 3.19 -2.63
N ARG A 98 52.10 3.48 -3.78
CA ARG A 98 50.74 4.02 -3.77
C ARG A 98 49.94 2.97 -3.01
N ARG A 99 49.55 3.29 -1.78
CA ARG A 99 48.52 2.52 -1.10
C ARG A 99 47.27 2.76 -1.92
N ASP A 100 46.87 1.75 -2.69
CA ASP A 100 45.51 1.69 -3.19
C ASP A 100 44.61 1.73 -1.95
N VAL A 101 44.02 2.90 -1.71
CA VAL A 101 42.97 3.04 -0.71
C VAL A 101 41.77 2.33 -1.31
N GLN A 102 41.69 1.03 -1.05
CA GLN A 102 40.49 0.25 -1.27
C GLN A 102 39.41 0.90 -0.42
N VAL A 103 38.57 1.72 -1.06
CA VAL A 103 37.42 2.33 -0.42
C VAL A 103 36.43 1.20 -0.18
N GLU A 104 36.46 0.66 1.03
CA GLU A 104 35.56 -0.38 1.52
C GLU A 104 34.16 0.24 1.73
N GLY A 105 33.52 0.57 0.61
CA GLY A 105 32.32 1.41 0.49
C GLY A 105 31.47 1.03 -0.72
N ASP A 106 31.66 -0.19 -1.23
CA ASP A 106 30.80 -0.81 -2.24
C ASP A 106 29.47 -1.18 -1.55
N ILE A 107 28.60 -0.18 -1.32
CA ILE A 107 27.24 -0.36 -0.79
C ILE A 107 26.38 -1.01 -1.88
N LYS A 108 26.66 -2.28 -2.17
CA LYS A 108 25.89 -3.13 -3.07
C LYS A 108 24.45 -3.13 -2.60
N HIS A 109 23.53 -2.94 -3.53
CA HIS A 109 22.09 -3.00 -3.27
C HIS A 109 21.70 -4.39 -2.79
N GLN A 110 21.72 -4.57 -1.47
CA GLN A 110 21.23 -5.78 -0.81
C GLN A 110 19.71 -5.73 -0.87
N SER A 111 19.14 -6.54 -1.76
CA SER A 111 17.71 -6.85 -1.74
C SER A 111 17.42 -7.66 -0.49
N PHE A 112 17.02 -6.98 0.59
CA PHE A 112 16.57 -7.61 1.85
C PHE A 112 15.21 -8.33 1.70
N LEU A 113 14.99 -8.97 0.55
CA LEU A 113 13.78 -9.68 0.20
C LEU A 113 13.75 -11.04 0.92
N ASN A 114 12.57 -11.43 1.39
CA ASN A 114 12.33 -12.80 1.83
C ASN A 114 11.92 -13.64 0.62
N GLU A 115 12.81 -14.50 0.14
CA GLU A 115 12.58 -15.38 -1.02
C GLU A 115 11.37 -16.31 -0.86
N SER A 116 10.94 -16.61 0.37
CA SER A 116 9.75 -17.44 0.63
C SER A 116 8.40 -16.71 0.42
N PHE A 117 8.42 -15.38 0.29
CA PHE A 117 7.22 -14.56 0.07
C PHE A 117 7.03 -14.26 -1.42
N THR A 118 6.25 -15.09 -2.10
CA THR A 118 6.03 -15.05 -3.55
C THR A 118 4.54 -15.12 -3.88
N PHE A 119 4.17 -14.90 -5.15
CA PHE A 119 2.77 -14.98 -5.60
C PHE A 119 2.20 -16.41 -5.60
N GLU A 120 3.06 -17.43 -5.60
CA GLU A 120 2.69 -18.85 -5.51
C GLU A 120 2.53 -19.31 -4.04
N THR A 121 3.18 -18.63 -3.09
CA THR A 121 3.02 -18.87 -1.65
C THR A 121 1.95 -17.99 -1.00
N PHE A 122 1.39 -17.01 -1.73
CA PHE A 122 0.27 -16.17 -1.31
C PHE A 122 -1.08 -16.76 -1.75
N VAL A 123 -1.96 -17.05 -0.79
CA VAL A 123 -3.29 -17.63 -1.05
C VAL A 123 -4.30 -16.54 -1.40
N GLU A 124 -4.89 -16.64 -2.59
CA GLU A 124 -5.95 -15.72 -3.03
C GLU A 124 -7.28 -16.00 -2.31
N GLY A 125 -8.01 -14.93 -2.01
CA GLY A 125 -9.36 -14.93 -1.46
C GLY A 125 -10.08 -13.64 -1.85
N LYS A 126 -11.41 -13.55 -1.64
CA LYS A 126 -12.19 -12.35 -2.00
C LYS A 126 -11.64 -11.10 -1.31
N SER A 127 -11.20 -11.24 -0.06
CA SER A 127 -10.63 -10.16 0.75
C SER A 127 -9.30 -9.58 0.21
N ASN A 128 -8.62 -10.27 -0.71
CA ASN A 128 -7.28 -9.92 -1.17
C ASN A 128 -7.06 -9.97 -2.69
N GLN A 129 -8.04 -10.48 -3.47
CA GLN A 129 -7.94 -10.67 -4.92
C GLN A 129 -7.51 -9.40 -5.67
N LEU A 130 -8.11 -8.24 -5.36
CA LEU A 130 -7.74 -6.97 -6.00
C LEU A 130 -6.29 -6.57 -5.68
N ALA A 131 -5.86 -6.74 -4.42
CA ALA A 131 -4.49 -6.45 -4.00
C ALA A 131 -3.47 -7.40 -4.65
N ARG A 132 -3.80 -8.69 -4.80
CA ARG A 132 -2.96 -9.68 -5.49
C ARG A 132 -2.86 -9.37 -6.99
N ALA A 133 -3.97 -9.04 -7.65
CA ALA A 133 -3.99 -8.68 -9.07
C ALA A 133 -3.24 -7.37 -9.36
N ALA A 134 -3.43 -6.35 -8.53
CA ALA A 134 -2.67 -5.09 -8.60
C ALA A 134 -1.17 -5.31 -8.40
N SER A 135 -0.80 -6.12 -7.41
CA SER A 135 0.60 -6.49 -7.14
C SER A 135 1.23 -7.24 -8.32
N MET A 136 0.49 -8.16 -8.94
CA MET A 136 0.96 -8.84 -10.15
C MET A 136 1.21 -7.86 -11.30
N GLN A 137 0.26 -6.97 -11.61
CA GLN A 137 0.44 -5.96 -12.67
C GLN A 137 1.63 -5.02 -12.43
N VAL A 138 1.90 -4.64 -11.17
CA VAL A 138 3.06 -3.83 -10.78
C VAL A 138 4.38 -4.61 -10.92
N ALA A 139 4.38 -5.91 -10.68
CA ALA A 139 5.54 -6.76 -10.91
C ALA A 139 5.79 -7.08 -12.40
N GLU A 140 4.71 -7.14 -13.21
CA GLU A 140 4.79 -7.32 -14.66
C GLU A 140 5.31 -6.07 -15.39
N ASN A 141 4.88 -4.88 -14.96
CA ASN A 141 5.23 -3.60 -15.58
C ASN A 141 5.68 -2.55 -14.53
N PRO A 142 6.85 -2.75 -13.88
CA PRO A 142 7.35 -1.81 -12.88
C PRO A 142 7.58 -0.41 -13.47
N GLY A 143 7.28 0.63 -12.70
CA GLY A 143 7.39 2.03 -13.13
C GLY A 143 6.20 2.54 -13.95
N GLY A 144 5.28 1.65 -14.34
CA GLY A 144 4.13 1.96 -15.20
C GLY A 144 2.98 2.70 -14.50
N ALA A 145 1.75 2.48 -14.98
CA ALA A 145 0.55 3.24 -14.61
C ALA A 145 0.13 3.15 -13.13
N TYR A 146 0.75 2.27 -12.33
CA TYR A 146 0.42 2.00 -10.93
C TYR A 146 1.61 2.32 -10.01
N ASN A 147 2.15 3.53 -10.18
CA ASN A 147 3.33 4.02 -9.46
C ASN A 147 3.01 5.34 -8.74
N PRO A 148 3.02 5.41 -7.39
CA PRO A 148 3.30 4.31 -6.46
C PRO A 148 2.17 3.26 -6.42
N LEU A 149 2.50 2.09 -5.89
CA LEU A 149 1.51 1.16 -5.33
C LEU A 149 1.43 1.36 -3.81
N PHE A 150 0.23 1.58 -3.28
CA PHE A 150 -0.02 1.76 -1.84
C PHE A 150 -0.96 0.67 -1.31
N LEU A 151 -0.40 -0.30 -0.59
CA LEU A 151 -1.14 -1.43 0.00
C LEU A 151 -1.50 -1.14 1.45
N TYR A 152 -2.78 -1.09 1.81
CA TYR A 152 -3.22 -0.74 3.17
C TYR A 152 -4.25 -1.69 3.76
N GLY A 153 -4.41 -1.66 5.07
CA GLY A 153 -5.29 -2.55 5.83
C GLY A 153 -4.64 -3.00 7.14
N GLY A 154 -5.34 -3.83 7.91
CA GLY A 154 -4.92 -4.23 9.26
C GLY A 154 -3.55 -4.93 9.37
N VAL A 155 -3.17 -5.21 10.62
CA VAL A 155 -1.99 -6.03 10.93
C VAL A 155 -2.19 -7.47 10.47
N GLY A 156 -1.11 -8.12 10.03
CA GLY A 156 -1.16 -9.55 9.70
C GLY A 156 -2.06 -9.93 8.52
N LEU A 157 -2.40 -9.01 7.59
CA LEU A 157 -3.23 -9.29 6.42
C LEU A 157 -2.44 -9.61 5.14
N GLY A 158 -1.12 -9.79 5.22
CA GLY A 158 -0.29 -10.19 4.08
C GLY A 158 0.27 -9.06 3.22
N LYS A 159 0.11 -7.78 3.61
CA LYS A 159 0.69 -6.60 2.91
C LYS A 159 2.18 -6.77 2.60
N THR A 160 2.98 -7.11 3.61
CA THR A 160 4.42 -7.40 3.51
C THR A 160 4.71 -8.58 2.58
N HIS A 161 3.87 -9.63 2.57
CA HIS A 161 4.03 -10.76 1.65
C HIS A 161 3.83 -10.32 0.20
N LEU A 162 2.78 -9.56 -0.11
CA LEU A 162 2.56 -9.00 -1.45
C LEU A 162 3.71 -8.07 -1.88
N MET A 163 4.18 -7.18 -0.99
CA MET A 163 5.34 -6.33 -1.24
C MET A 163 6.59 -7.15 -1.60
N HIS A 164 6.92 -8.18 -0.81
CA HIS A 164 8.05 -9.05 -1.14
C HIS A 164 7.83 -9.87 -2.42
N ALA A 165 6.60 -10.32 -2.70
CA ALA A 165 6.27 -11.06 -3.91
C ALA A 165 6.51 -10.21 -5.17
N ILE A 166 6.16 -8.91 -5.13
CA ILE A 166 6.50 -7.95 -6.19
C ILE A 166 8.02 -7.86 -6.36
N GLY A 167 8.77 -7.63 -5.27
CA GLY A 167 10.23 -7.51 -5.35
C GLY A 167 10.92 -8.78 -5.88
N ASN A 168 10.47 -9.95 -5.41
CA ASN A 168 10.98 -11.24 -5.86
C ASN A 168 10.66 -11.50 -7.34
N GLU A 169 9.47 -11.16 -7.82
CA GLU A 169 9.10 -11.29 -9.24
C GLU A 169 9.88 -10.32 -10.14
N ILE A 170 10.16 -9.09 -9.68
CA ILE A 170 11.01 -8.13 -10.39
C ILE A 170 12.43 -8.69 -10.55
N VAL A 171 13.06 -9.21 -9.49
CA VAL A 171 14.39 -9.84 -9.55
C VAL A 171 14.36 -11.13 -10.38
N ARG A 172 13.29 -11.92 -10.32
CA ARG A 172 13.09 -13.13 -11.13
C ARG A 172 13.06 -12.81 -12.63
N ARG A 173 12.46 -11.68 -13.03
CA ARG A 173 12.40 -11.22 -14.43
C ARG A 173 13.66 -10.50 -14.89
N ASN A 174 14.30 -9.73 -14.00
CA ASN A 174 15.56 -9.04 -14.25
C ASN A 174 16.52 -9.27 -13.08
N PRO A 175 17.41 -10.28 -13.15
CA PRO A 175 18.39 -10.56 -12.10
C PRO A 175 19.42 -9.43 -11.86
N GLY A 176 19.48 -8.42 -12.73
CA GLY A 176 20.27 -7.20 -12.51
C GLY A 176 19.53 -6.07 -11.79
N ALA A 177 18.23 -6.22 -11.50
CA ALA A 177 17.40 -5.19 -10.90
C ALA A 177 17.77 -4.92 -9.42
N LYS A 178 18.04 -3.66 -9.11
CA LYS A 178 18.32 -3.17 -7.76
C LYS A 178 17.02 -2.95 -7.01
N VAL A 179 16.50 -3.99 -6.38
CA VAL A 179 15.30 -3.91 -5.54
C VAL A 179 15.69 -3.66 -4.08
N ALA A 180 15.29 -2.54 -3.48
CA ALA A 180 15.55 -2.24 -2.08
C ALA A 180 14.28 -2.38 -1.23
N TYR A 181 14.22 -3.43 -0.42
CA TYR A 181 13.23 -3.57 0.65
C TYR A 181 13.77 -3.05 1.98
N LEU A 182 12.93 -2.33 2.72
CA LEU A 182 13.15 -1.93 4.10
C LEU A 182 11.85 -1.50 4.77
N ARG A 183 11.83 -1.50 6.11
CA ARG A 183 10.79 -0.77 6.85
C ARG A 183 11.12 0.71 7.00
N SER A 184 10.10 1.54 7.19
CA SER A 184 10.22 2.97 7.44
C SER A 184 11.22 3.34 8.56
N GLU A 185 11.26 2.61 9.68
CA GLU A 185 12.19 2.95 10.78
C GLU A 185 13.65 2.72 10.39
N ARG A 186 13.91 1.80 9.45
CA ARG A 186 15.27 1.55 8.93
C ARG A 186 15.74 2.72 8.06
N PHE A 187 14.87 3.29 7.21
CA PHE A 187 15.19 4.49 6.44
C PHE A 187 15.56 5.67 7.36
N VAL A 188 14.79 5.86 8.44
CA VAL A 188 15.08 6.86 9.48
C VAL A 188 16.44 6.60 10.14
N ALA A 189 16.74 5.35 10.52
CA ALA A 189 18.00 4.98 11.15
C ALA A 189 19.22 5.18 10.23
N ASP A 190 19.13 4.75 8.96
CA ASP A 190 20.19 4.94 7.97
C ASP A 190 20.40 6.43 7.65
N MET A 191 19.34 7.25 7.61
CA MET A 191 19.43 8.69 7.45
C MET A 191 20.14 9.35 8.64
N VAL A 192 19.79 8.98 9.88
CA VAL A 192 20.44 9.51 11.08
C VAL A 192 21.93 9.13 11.12
N LYS A 193 22.26 7.87 10.78
CA LYS A 193 23.65 7.43 10.65
C LYS A 193 24.40 8.20 9.56
N ALA A 194 23.78 8.42 8.40
CA ALA A 194 24.38 9.18 7.30
C ALA A 194 24.62 10.65 7.68
N LEU A 195 23.73 11.28 8.47
CA LEU A 195 23.97 12.62 9.01
C LEU A 195 25.11 12.63 10.04
N GLN A 196 25.18 11.66 10.95
CA GLN A 196 26.27 11.54 11.94
C GLN A 196 27.65 11.35 11.29
N LEU A 197 27.71 10.67 10.15
CA LEU A 197 28.94 10.40 9.40
C LEU A 197 29.22 11.41 8.27
N ASN A 198 28.40 12.47 8.13
CA ASN A 198 28.42 13.41 6.99
C ASN A 198 28.23 12.78 5.59
N ALA A 199 27.77 11.53 5.55
CA ALA A 199 27.58 10.68 4.36
C ALA A 199 26.19 10.83 3.70
N ILE A 200 25.46 11.93 3.93
CA ILE A 200 24.07 12.11 3.44
C ILE A 200 23.95 12.05 1.90
N ASN A 201 25.03 12.34 1.17
CA ASN A 201 25.07 12.21 -0.29
C ASN A 201 25.16 10.74 -0.75
N GLU A 202 25.76 9.86 0.04
CA GLU A 202 25.85 8.43 -0.24
C GLU A 202 24.50 7.75 0.04
N PHE A 203 23.85 8.12 1.15
CA PHE A 203 22.45 7.76 1.44
C PHE A 203 21.52 8.13 0.27
N LYS A 204 21.63 9.38 -0.23
CA LYS A 204 20.86 9.85 -1.41
C LYS A 204 21.14 9.02 -2.65
N ARG A 205 22.42 8.76 -2.97
CA ARG A 205 22.81 7.94 -4.12
C ARG A 205 22.30 6.51 -4.00
N TYR A 206 22.36 5.89 -2.82
CA TYR A 206 21.89 4.54 -2.59
C TYR A 206 20.40 4.38 -2.90
N TYR A 207 19.54 5.16 -2.21
CA TYR A 207 18.08 5.04 -2.35
C TYR A 207 17.52 5.60 -3.66
N ARG A 208 18.25 6.47 -4.37
CA ARG A 208 17.83 7.04 -5.67
C ARG A 208 18.44 6.34 -6.89
N SER A 209 19.14 5.22 -6.70
CA SER A 209 19.71 4.40 -7.79
C SER A 209 19.20 2.95 -7.81
N VAL A 210 18.09 2.71 -7.11
CA VAL A 210 17.31 1.45 -7.13
C VAL A 210 16.37 1.45 -8.33
N ASP A 211 16.04 0.27 -8.86
CA ASP A 211 14.98 0.12 -9.88
C ASP A 211 13.59 0.02 -9.23
N ALA A 212 13.53 -0.50 -7.99
CA ALA A 212 12.33 -0.51 -7.17
C ALA A 212 12.63 -0.24 -5.68
N LEU A 213 11.85 0.62 -5.05
CA LEU A 213 11.88 0.93 -3.61
C LEU A 213 10.62 0.38 -2.92
N LEU A 214 10.82 -0.47 -1.91
CA LEU A 214 9.75 -1.16 -1.18
C LEU A 214 9.82 -0.73 0.30
N ILE A 215 8.88 0.11 0.74
CA ILE A 215 8.81 0.66 2.10
C ILE A 215 7.66 0.06 2.90
N ASP A 216 7.97 -0.86 3.82
CA ASP A 216 6.97 -1.45 4.72
C ASP A 216 6.65 -0.52 5.91
N ASP A 217 5.39 -0.54 6.34
CA ASP A 217 4.84 0.18 7.51
C ASP A 217 5.17 1.69 7.53
N ILE A 218 4.75 2.42 6.50
CA ILE A 218 5.02 3.86 6.33
C ILE A 218 4.55 4.74 7.52
N GLN A 219 3.59 4.27 8.32
CA GLN A 219 3.06 5.00 9.46
C GLN A 219 4.11 5.38 10.52
N PHE A 220 5.23 4.65 10.64
CA PHE A 220 6.28 4.99 11.60
C PHE A 220 7.17 6.18 11.18
N PHE A 221 6.99 6.74 9.98
CA PHE A 221 7.50 8.08 9.65
C PHE A 221 6.77 9.21 10.39
N ALA A 222 5.60 8.97 10.98
CA ALA A 222 4.84 9.97 11.72
C ALA A 222 5.72 10.66 12.79
N ARG A 223 5.65 12.00 12.87
CA ARG A 223 6.50 12.84 13.76
C ARG A 223 8.01 12.78 13.47
N LYS A 224 8.45 12.30 12.30
CA LYS A 224 9.87 12.26 11.85
C LYS A 224 10.13 13.30 10.75
N GLU A 225 9.78 14.57 10.99
CA GLU A 225 9.78 15.67 10.02
C GLU A 225 10.94 15.66 9.01
N ARG A 226 12.19 15.74 9.47
CA ARG A 226 13.38 15.72 8.58
C ARG A 226 13.47 14.46 7.71
N SER A 227 13.02 13.31 8.22
CA SER A 227 12.99 12.06 7.47
C SER A 227 11.79 11.95 6.53
N GLN A 228 10.66 12.57 6.85
CA GLN A 228 9.55 12.75 5.91
C GLN A 228 9.98 13.64 4.73
N GLU A 229 10.71 14.74 5.00
CA GLU A 229 11.24 15.63 3.97
C GLU A 229 12.24 14.92 3.04
N GLU A 230 13.26 14.26 3.59
CA GLU A 230 14.24 13.53 2.76
C GLU A 230 13.62 12.32 2.04
N PHE A 231 12.63 11.67 2.66
CA PHE A 231 11.83 10.65 1.98
C PHE A 231 11.02 11.25 0.83
N PHE A 232 10.33 12.37 1.02
CA PHE A 232 9.59 13.07 -0.04
C PHE A 232 10.49 13.42 -1.24
N HIS A 233 11.70 13.94 -1.00
CA HIS A 233 12.66 14.22 -2.08
C HIS A 233 13.19 12.96 -2.78
N THR A 234 13.39 11.86 -2.05
CA THR A 234 13.83 10.58 -2.61
C THR A 234 12.71 9.90 -3.41
N PHE A 235 11.49 9.90 -2.87
CA PHE A 235 10.26 9.40 -3.48
C PHE A 235 9.97 10.10 -4.81
N ASN A 236 10.06 11.43 -4.85
CA ASN A 236 9.83 12.18 -6.08
C ASN A 236 10.89 11.89 -7.15
N ALA A 237 12.16 11.85 -6.77
CA ALA A 237 13.24 11.52 -7.71
C ALA A 237 13.07 10.14 -8.37
N LEU A 238 12.53 9.17 -7.62
CA LEU A 238 12.21 7.83 -8.14
C LEU A 238 10.99 7.84 -9.08
N LEU A 239 9.92 8.56 -8.73
CA LEU A 239 8.74 8.62 -9.60
C LEU A 239 8.99 9.45 -10.87
N GLU A 240 9.79 10.52 -10.79
CA GLU A 240 10.21 11.35 -11.92
C GLU A 240 11.19 10.61 -12.85
N GLY A 241 12.03 9.73 -12.29
CA GLY A 241 12.94 8.85 -13.04
C GLY A 241 12.31 7.53 -13.53
N GLY A 242 11.05 7.26 -13.20
CA GLY A 242 10.32 6.05 -13.62
C GLY A 242 10.60 4.78 -12.79
N GLN A 243 11.33 4.88 -11.69
CA GLN A 243 11.58 3.76 -10.76
C GLN A 243 10.28 3.40 -10.02
N GLN A 244 10.05 2.10 -9.75
CA GLN A 244 8.85 1.68 -9.05
C GLN A 244 8.95 2.00 -7.55
N VAL A 245 7.89 2.57 -6.97
CA VAL A 245 7.74 2.68 -5.52
C VAL A 245 6.55 1.85 -5.06
N ILE A 246 6.76 1.00 -4.05
CA ILE A 246 5.70 0.28 -3.32
C ILE A 246 5.77 0.67 -1.85
N VAL A 247 4.61 0.96 -1.26
CA VAL A 247 4.46 1.40 0.13
C VAL A 247 3.37 0.55 0.80
N THR A 248 3.56 0.14 2.06
CA THR A 248 2.46 -0.42 2.87
C THR A 248 2.09 0.48 4.04
N CYS A 249 0.84 0.37 4.51
CA CYS A 249 0.37 1.08 5.70
C CYS A 249 -0.67 0.28 6.50
N ASP A 250 -0.84 0.59 7.78
CA ASP A 250 -1.95 0.06 8.60
C ASP A 250 -3.32 0.71 8.30
N ARG A 251 -3.32 1.85 7.59
CA ARG A 251 -4.48 2.72 7.36
C ARG A 251 -4.45 3.45 6.01
N PHE A 252 -5.53 4.11 5.61
CA PHE A 252 -5.60 4.86 4.36
C PHE A 252 -4.72 6.13 4.41
N PRO A 253 -4.14 6.65 3.30
CA PRO A 253 -3.21 7.78 3.34
C PRO A 253 -3.71 9.04 4.07
N LYS A 254 -5.00 9.34 4.03
CA LYS A 254 -5.60 10.49 4.72
C LYS A 254 -5.69 10.31 6.25
N GLU A 255 -5.73 9.06 6.71
CA GLU A 255 -5.87 8.67 8.14
C GLU A 255 -4.53 8.69 8.89
N ILE A 256 -3.41 8.93 8.20
CA ILE A 256 -2.08 9.00 8.80
C ILE A 256 -1.92 10.33 9.55
N VAL A 257 -2.06 10.27 10.87
CA VAL A 257 -1.82 11.40 11.78
C VAL A 257 -0.31 11.71 11.80
N ASP A 258 0.04 12.99 11.94
CA ASP A 258 1.43 13.48 12.01
C ASP A 258 2.34 13.12 10.80
N MET A 259 1.72 12.93 9.64
CA MET A 259 2.33 12.83 8.32
C MET A 259 2.04 14.11 7.52
N GLU A 260 3.01 14.59 6.75
CA GLU A 260 2.84 15.76 5.88
C GLU A 260 1.77 15.54 4.79
N GLU A 261 0.92 16.54 4.56
CA GLU A 261 -0.11 16.50 3.50
C GLU A 261 0.47 16.29 2.09
N ARG A 262 1.70 16.78 1.83
CA ARG A 262 2.39 16.54 0.55
C ARG A 262 2.70 15.05 0.32
N LEU A 263 3.02 14.30 1.39
CA LEU A 263 3.21 12.85 1.32
C LEU A 263 1.87 12.12 1.19
N LYS A 264 0.84 12.49 1.96
CA LYS A 264 -0.51 11.87 1.84
C LYS A 264 -1.08 11.97 0.42
N SER A 265 -0.94 13.14 -0.19
CA SER A 265 -1.31 13.39 -1.59
C SER A 265 -0.51 12.50 -2.56
N ARG A 266 0.82 12.41 -2.35
CA ARG A 266 1.74 11.58 -3.14
C ARG A 266 1.61 10.08 -2.92
N PHE A 267 0.91 9.63 -1.87
CA PHE A 267 0.47 8.24 -1.74
C PHE A 267 -0.86 8.00 -2.47
N GLY A 268 -1.82 8.93 -2.38
CA GLY A 268 -3.16 8.79 -2.94
C GLY A 268 -3.30 9.00 -4.46
N TRP A 269 -2.29 9.54 -5.16
CA TRP A 269 -2.36 9.76 -6.61
C TRP A 269 -2.02 8.53 -7.48
N GLY A 270 -1.36 7.52 -6.89
CA GLY A 270 -1.05 6.24 -7.54
C GLY A 270 -2.17 5.21 -7.36
N LEU A 271 -1.82 3.93 -7.39
CA LEU A 271 -2.78 2.85 -7.14
C LEU A 271 -2.84 2.53 -5.63
N THR A 272 -3.90 2.97 -4.96
CA THR A 272 -4.17 2.64 -3.55
C THR A 272 -5.15 1.47 -3.45
N VAL A 273 -4.77 0.39 -2.75
CA VAL A 273 -5.54 -0.87 -2.66
C VAL A 273 -5.63 -1.38 -1.23
N MET A 274 -6.83 -1.71 -0.77
CA MET A 274 -7.05 -2.33 0.53
C MET A 274 -6.78 -3.85 0.47
N VAL A 275 -6.24 -4.39 1.56
CA VAL A 275 -6.23 -5.83 1.86
C VAL A 275 -7.12 -6.05 3.08
N GLU A 276 -8.18 -6.85 2.92
CA GLU A 276 -9.19 -7.09 3.94
C GLU A 276 -8.96 -8.44 4.69
N PRO A 277 -9.52 -8.61 5.91
CA PRO A 277 -9.44 -9.88 6.64
C PRO A 277 -10.05 -11.05 5.84
N PRO A 278 -9.34 -12.20 5.73
CA PRO A 278 -9.78 -13.32 4.89
C PRO A 278 -11.00 -14.04 5.44
N GLU A 279 -11.89 -14.45 4.53
CA GLU A 279 -13.04 -15.33 4.79
C GLU A 279 -12.62 -16.72 5.33
N LEU A 280 -13.57 -17.50 5.85
CA LEU A 280 -13.28 -18.78 6.52
C LEU A 280 -12.59 -19.77 5.57
N GLU A 281 -13.07 -19.82 4.34
CA GLU A 281 -12.57 -20.63 3.23
C GLU A 281 -11.10 -20.31 2.93
N THR A 282 -10.76 -19.02 2.83
CA THR A 282 -9.39 -18.55 2.61
C THR A 282 -8.51 -18.77 3.85
N ARG A 283 -9.02 -18.66 5.08
CA ARG A 283 -8.27 -19.04 6.29
C ARG A 283 -7.94 -20.54 6.31
N VAL A 284 -8.88 -21.42 5.90
CA VAL A 284 -8.60 -22.86 5.75
C VAL A 284 -7.53 -23.11 4.69
N ALA A 285 -7.65 -22.47 3.51
CA ALA A 285 -6.66 -22.62 2.43
C ALA A 285 -5.26 -22.11 2.84
N ILE A 286 -5.18 -21.01 3.60
CA ILE A 286 -3.92 -20.50 4.18
C ILE A 286 -3.30 -21.54 5.13
N LEU A 287 -4.08 -22.09 6.06
CA LEU A 287 -3.59 -23.12 7.00
C LEU A 287 -3.05 -24.34 6.27
N MET A 288 -3.77 -24.84 5.26
CA MET A 288 -3.33 -25.99 4.46
C MET A 288 -2.04 -25.67 3.68
N LYS A 289 -1.93 -24.48 3.06
CA LYS A 289 -0.71 -24.05 2.35
C LYS A 289 0.49 -23.89 3.29
N LYS A 290 0.27 -23.40 4.51
CA LYS A 290 1.32 -23.23 5.53
C LYS A 290 1.73 -24.56 6.18
N ALA A 291 0.82 -25.53 6.29
CA ALA A 291 1.14 -26.89 6.72
C ALA A 291 1.94 -27.67 5.64
N GLU A 292 1.57 -27.52 4.37
CA GLU A 292 2.34 -28.04 3.22
C GLU A 292 3.77 -27.48 3.23
N GLN A 293 3.94 -26.15 3.38
CA GLN A 293 5.26 -25.50 3.51
C GLN A 293 6.07 -26.00 4.72
N ALA A 294 5.41 -26.45 5.79
CA ALA A 294 6.05 -27.06 6.95
C ALA A 294 6.31 -28.57 6.80
N ASN A 295 5.93 -29.19 5.68
CA ASN A 295 5.91 -30.65 5.45
C ASN A 295 5.05 -31.43 6.48
N VAL A 296 3.98 -30.81 7.00
CA VAL A 296 3.09 -31.43 7.98
C VAL A 296 1.74 -31.79 7.35
N LYS A 297 1.27 -33.02 7.59
CA LYS A 297 -0.10 -33.43 7.25
C LYS A 297 -1.10 -32.76 8.19
N LEU A 298 -1.87 -31.82 7.66
CA LEU A 298 -3.03 -31.20 8.32
C LEU A 298 -4.30 -31.62 7.58
N SER A 299 -5.27 -32.21 8.28
CA SER A 299 -6.56 -32.57 7.66
C SER A 299 -7.43 -31.32 7.45
N SER A 300 -8.36 -31.37 6.48
CA SER A 300 -9.29 -30.26 6.24
C SER A 300 -10.16 -29.95 7.46
N GLU A 301 -10.52 -30.96 8.26
CA GLU A 301 -11.25 -30.80 9.52
C GLU A 301 -10.40 -30.08 10.58
N ALA A 302 -9.13 -30.47 10.72
CA ALA A 302 -8.18 -29.82 11.62
C ALA A 302 -7.94 -28.34 11.22
N ALA A 303 -7.76 -28.07 9.92
CA ALA A 303 -7.64 -26.72 9.39
C ALA A 303 -8.92 -25.90 9.63
N PHE A 304 -10.10 -26.48 9.38
CA PHE A 304 -11.40 -25.84 9.65
C PHE A 304 -11.58 -25.49 11.13
N PHE A 305 -11.23 -26.40 12.04
CA PHE A 305 -11.35 -26.18 13.48
C PHE A 305 -10.47 -24.99 13.96
N ILE A 306 -9.23 -24.88 13.46
CA ILE A 306 -8.37 -23.72 13.73
C ILE A 306 -8.97 -22.44 13.12
N ALA A 307 -9.34 -22.47 11.83
CA ALA A 307 -9.86 -21.29 11.12
C ALA A 307 -11.22 -20.77 11.63
N GLN A 308 -12.04 -21.63 12.24
CA GLN A 308 -13.31 -21.24 12.87
C GLN A 308 -13.10 -20.50 14.20
N LYS A 309 -12.07 -20.88 14.95
CA LYS A 309 -11.71 -20.29 16.24
C LYS A 309 -10.81 -19.05 16.11
N ILE A 310 -9.80 -19.09 15.24
CA ILE A 310 -8.88 -17.97 15.00
C ILE A 310 -9.44 -17.11 13.86
N ARG A 311 -9.92 -15.91 14.22
CA ARG A 311 -10.64 -14.99 13.32
C ARG A 311 -9.95 -13.64 13.12
N SER A 312 -8.92 -13.34 13.90
CA SER A 312 -8.25 -12.04 14.02
C SER A 312 -7.49 -11.64 12.75
N ASN A 313 -6.39 -12.33 12.45
CA ASN A 313 -5.54 -12.07 11.28
C ASN A 313 -4.67 -13.28 10.91
N VAL A 314 -3.98 -13.21 9.77
CA VAL A 314 -3.17 -14.35 9.26
C VAL A 314 -1.94 -14.61 10.12
N ARG A 315 -1.37 -13.60 10.79
CA ARG A 315 -0.19 -13.78 11.65
C ARG A 315 -0.52 -14.66 12.87
N GLU A 316 -1.69 -14.47 13.47
CA GLU A 316 -2.17 -15.33 14.56
C GLU A 316 -2.64 -16.69 14.08
N LEU A 317 -3.24 -16.77 12.88
CA LEU A 317 -3.58 -18.04 12.23
C LEU A 317 -2.33 -18.92 11.99
N GLU A 318 -1.24 -18.32 11.50
CA GLU A 318 0.07 -18.97 11.37
C GLU A 318 0.70 -19.29 12.74
N GLY A 319 0.54 -18.40 13.74
CA GLY A 319 1.03 -18.63 15.10
C GLY A 319 0.37 -19.84 15.77
N ALA A 320 -0.97 -19.95 15.68
CA ALA A 320 -1.73 -21.08 16.17
C ALA A 320 -1.34 -22.39 15.46
N LEU A 321 -1.17 -22.36 14.14
CA LEU A 321 -0.69 -23.53 13.39
C LEU A 321 0.72 -23.96 13.83
N ARG A 322 1.65 -23.02 14.01
CA ARG A 322 3.01 -23.31 14.51
C ARG A 322 3.00 -23.92 15.91
N LEU A 323 2.14 -23.44 16.81
CA LEU A 323 1.98 -24.00 18.15
C LEU A 323 1.44 -25.45 18.12
N VAL A 324 0.42 -25.71 17.29
CA VAL A 324 -0.10 -27.07 17.07
C VAL A 324 0.97 -28.00 16.49
N ILE A 325 1.75 -27.54 15.49
CA ILE A 325 2.84 -28.31 14.88
C ILE A 325 3.94 -28.61 15.91
N ALA A 326 4.35 -27.63 16.71
CA ALA A 326 5.37 -27.80 17.74
C ALA A 326 4.93 -28.83 18.79
N ASN A 327 3.71 -28.72 19.31
CA ASN A 327 3.16 -29.68 20.26
C ASN A 327 3.09 -31.09 19.65
N ALA A 328 2.61 -31.24 18.41
CA ALA A 328 2.50 -32.53 17.73
C ALA A 328 3.87 -33.20 17.56
N HIS A 329 4.90 -32.41 17.25
CA HIS A 329 6.28 -32.88 17.17
C HIS A 329 6.84 -33.29 18.55
N PHE A 330 6.51 -32.58 19.63
CA PHE A 330 6.95 -32.93 20.99
C PHE A 330 6.22 -34.13 21.59
N THR A 331 4.95 -34.38 21.23
CA THR A 331 4.14 -35.49 21.77
C THR A 331 4.02 -36.69 20.83
N GLY A 332 4.56 -36.61 19.61
CA GLY A 332 4.41 -37.64 18.56
C GLY A 332 2.96 -37.90 18.16
N SER A 333 2.05 -36.94 18.39
CA SER A 333 0.60 -37.13 18.26
C SER A 333 0.04 -36.58 16.95
N GLU A 334 -0.99 -37.21 16.41
CA GLU A 334 -1.67 -36.71 15.20
C GLU A 334 -2.46 -35.43 15.44
N ILE A 335 -2.42 -34.51 14.48
CA ILE A 335 -3.11 -33.22 14.54
C ILE A 335 -4.61 -33.42 14.27
N THR A 336 -5.34 -33.69 15.35
CA THR A 336 -6.80 -33.89 15.37
C THR A 336 -7.50 -32.73 16.09
N PRO A 337 -8.81 -32.49 15.87
CA PRO A 337 -9.53 -31.41 16.57
C PRO A 337 -9.49 -31.47 18.11
N PRO A 338 -9.53 -32.65 18.78
CA PRO A 338 -9.29 -32.74 20.22
C PRO A 338 -7.88 -32.30 20.62
N PHE A 339 -6.85 -32.74 19.87
CA PHE A 339 -5.46 -32.36 20.12
C PHE A 339 -5.21 -30.86 19.95
N ILE A 340 -5.84 -30.24 18.93
CA ILE A 340 -5.78 -28.80 18.70
C ILE A 340 -6.44 -28.02 19.84
N ARG A 341 -7.57 -28.51 20.37
CA ARG A 341 -8.28 -27.85 21.48
C ARG A 341 -7.41 -27.75 22.74
N GLU A 342 -6.69 -28.80 23.09
CA GLU A 342 -5.77 -28.77 24.23
C GLU A 342 -4.49 -27.96 23.89
N SER A 343 -3.94 -28.12 22.68
CA SER A 343 -2.75 -27.38 22.22
C SER A 343 -2.92 -25.85 22.16
N LEU A 344 -4.14 -25.37 21.91
CA LEU A 344 -4.46 -23.93 21.80
C LEU A 344 -5.22 -23.40 23.02
N LYS A 345 -5.40 -24.19 24.08
CA LYS A 345 -6.28 -23.92 25.23
C LYS A 345 -6.16 -22.52 25.81
N ASP A 346 -4.95 -22.07 26.12
CA ASP A 346 -4.72 -20.75 26.70
C ASP A 346 -4.95 -19.60 25.69
N LEU A 347 -4.55 -19.80 24.43
CA LEU A 347 -4.77 -18.86 23.33
C LEU A 347 -6.28 -18.66 23.06
N LEU A 348 -7.04 -19.76 23.06
CA LEU A 348 -8.49 -19.76 22.95
C LEU A 348 -9.16 -19.11 24.18
N ALA A 349 -8.67 -19.39 25.39
CA ALA A 349 -9.20 -18.79 26.63
C ALA A 349 -8.93 -17.28 26.76
N LEU A 350 -7.90 -16.75 26.08
CA LEU A 350 -7.69 -15.30 25.92
C LEU A 350 -8.68 -14.70 24.91
N HIS A 351 -8.80 -15.32 23.73
CA HIS A 351 -9.76 -14.92 22.70
C HIS A 351 -11.21 -14.90 23.22
N GLU A 352 -11.66 -15.96 23.91
CA GLU A 352 -13.04 -16.05 24.42
C GLU A 352 -13.35 -15.02 25.53
N LYS A 353 -12.32 -14.42 26.15
CA LYS A 353 -12.48 -13.25 27.04
C LYS A 353 -12.60 -11.94 26.26
N GLN A 354 -11.75 -11.72 25.24
CA GLN A 354 -11.83 -10.55 24.34
C GLN A 354 -13.18 -10.50 23.61
N VAL A 355 -13.66 -11.65 23.11
CA VAL A 355 -14.88 -11.78 22.30
C VAL A 355 -16.08 -12.23 23.13
N SER A 356 -16.21 -11.71 24.36
CA SER A 356 -17.36 -11.97 25.25
C SER A 356 -18.48 -10.93 25.04
N ILE A 357 -19.75 -11.30 25.27
CA ILE A 357 -20.88 -10.34 25.13
C ILE A 357 -20.67 -9.12 26.03
N ASP A 358 -20.22 -9.31 27.27
CA ASP A 358 -19.86 -8.25 28.20
C ASP A 358 -18.83 -7.27 27.62
N ASN A 359 -17.82 -7.77 26.91
CA ASN A 359 -16.81 -6.90 26.29
C ASN A 359 -17.40 -6.14 25.09
N ILE A 360 -18.16 -6.82 24.22
CA ILE A 360 -18.90 -6.19 23.12
C ILE A 360 -19.83 -5.07 23.64
N GLN A 361 -20.53 -5.31 24.75
CA GLN A 361 -21.37 -4.30 25.41
C GLN A 361 -20.56 -3.11 25.92
N ARG A 362 -19.41 -3.33 26.57
CA ARG A 362 -18.52 -2.25 27.03
C ARG A 362 -17.99 -1.42 25.85
N THR A 363 -17.35 -2.06 24.87
CA THR A 363 -16.72 -1.38 23.71
C THR A 363 -17.74 -0.56 22.93
N VAL A 364 -18.94 -1.10 22.67
CA VAL A 364 -20.00 -0.38 21.96
C VAL A 364 -20.60 0.75 22.81
N ALA A 365 -20.75 0.56 24.13
CA ALA A 365 -21.22 1.63 25.01
C ALA A 365 -20.21 2.79 25.09
N GLU A 366 -18.92 2.49 25.24
CA GLU A 366 -17.83 3.46 25.33
C GLU A 366 -17.68 4.28 24.04
N TYR A 367 -17.62 3.62 22.88
CA TYR A 367 -17.50 4.28 21.57
C TYR A 367 -18.64 5.28 21.32
N TYR A 368 -19.90 4.86 21.58
CA TYR A 368 -21.07 5.74 21.45
C TYR A 368 -21.33 6.64 22.68
N LYS A 369 -20.43 6.62 23.68
CA LYS A 369 -20.45 7.48 24.88
C LYS A 369 -21.75 7.37 25.69
N ILE A 370 -22.29 6.15 25.79
CA ILE A 370 -23.44 5.78 26.62
C ILE A 370 -23.03 4.81 27.73
N LYS A 371 -23.92 4.50 28.68
CA LYS A 371 -23.65 3.48 29.70
C LYS A 371 -24.08 2.10 29.21
N VAL A 372 -23.41 1.04 29.63
CA VAL A 372 -23.85 -0.36 29.38
C VAL A 372 -25.29 -0.56 29.88
N ALA A 373 -25.66 0.04 31.01
CA ALA A 373 -27.03 0.05 31.52
C ALA A 373 -28.07 0.62 30.53
N ASP A 374 -27.70 1.55 29.64
CA ASP A 374 -28.61 2.05 28.60
C ASP A 374 -28.83 0.99 27.50
N LEU A 375 -27.78 0.24 27.10
CA LEU A 375 -27.92 -0.92 26.20
C LEU A 375 -28.91 -1.94 26.78
N LEU A 376 -28.80 -2.26 28.08
CA LEU A 376 -29.72 -3.15 28.76
C LEU A 376 -31.14 -2.56 28.90
N SER A 377 -31.26 -1.27 29.18
CA SER A 377 -32.54 -0.59 29.48
C SER A 377 -33.63 -0.78 28.42
N LYS A 378 -34.91 -0.65 28.81
CA LYS A 378 -36.06 -0.68 27.88
C LYS A 378 -36.20 0.58 27.00
N ARG A 379 -35.26 1.56 27.07
CA ARG A 379 -35.30 2.82 26.30
C ARG A 379 -35.22 2.58 24.79
N ARG A 380 -36.11 3.24 24.02
CA ARG A 380 -36.25 3.12 22.55
C ARG A 380 -35.75 4.34 21.75
N THR A 381 -35.06 5.29 22.38
CA THR A 381 -34.45 6.45 21.69
C THR A 381 -33.40 6.00 20.67
N ARG A 382 -33.25 6.71 19.54
CA ARG A 382 -32.32 6.32 18.45
C ARG A 382 -30.87 6.22 18.94
N THR A 383 -30.46 7.15 19.80
CA THR A 383 -29.13 7.24 20.44
C THR A 383 -28.75 6.04 21.31
N VAL A 384 -29.71 5.22 21.74
CA VAL A 384 -29.45 3.99 22.51
C VAL A 384 -29.81 2.74 21.69
N THR A 385 -30.84 2.84 20.85
CA THR A 385 -31.32 1.72 20.05
C THR A 385 -30.36 1.36 18.91
N ARG A 386 -29.68 2.33 18.29
CA ARG A 386 -28.66 2.04 17.27
C ARG A 386 -27.41 1.35 17.86
N PRO A 387 -26.76 1.87 18.92
CA PRO A 387 -25.68 1.16 19.61
C PRO A 387 -26.07 -0.27 20.04
N ARG A 388 -27.27 -0.44 20.59
CA ARG A 388 -27.81 -1.76 20.96
C ARG A 388 -27.97 -2.70 19.75
N GLN A 389 -28.45 -2.20 18.61
CA GLN A 389 -28.58 -2.99 17.40
C GLN A 389 -27.21 -3.44 16.87
N VAL A 390 -26.21 -2.54 16.88
CA VAL A 390 -24.81 -2.85 16.53
C VAL A 390 -24.25 -3.92 17.48
N ALA A 391 -24.37 -3.74 18.79
CA ALA A 391 -23.87 -4.68 19.79
C ALA A 391 -24.53 -6.07 19.69
N MET A 392 -25.82 -6.16 19.35
CA MET A 392 -26.52 -7.43 19.08
C MET A 392 -26.01 -8.13 17.82
N SER A 393 -25.75 -7.37 16.74
CA SER A 393 -25.21 -7.90 15.48
C SER A 393 -23.80 -8.45 15.69
N LEU A 394 -22.92 -7.66 16.32
CA LEU A 394 -21.57 -8.06 16.70
C LEU A 394 -21.59 -9.30 17.61
N ALA A 395 -22.48 -9.34 18.61
CA ALA A 395 -22.62 -10.52 19.48
C ALA A 395 -23.05 -11.77 18.69
N LYS A 396 -23.92 -11.65 17.68
CA LYS A 396 -24.35 -12.81 16.88
C LYS A 396 -23.28 -13.28 15.87
N GLU A 397 -22.47 -12.37 15.35
CA GLU A 397 -21.40 -12.67 14.38
C GLU A 397 -20.13 -13.19 15.06
N LEU A 398 -19.67 -12.51 16.11
CA LEU A 398 -18.39 -12.76 16.76
C LEU A 398 -18.44 -13.89 17.80
N THR A 399 -19.58 -14.10 18.48
CA THR A 399 -19.73 -15.15 19.51
C THR A 399 -20.46 -16.38 18.98
N ASN A 400 -20.38 -17.49 19.74
CA ASN A 400 -21.12 -18.71 19.44
C ASN A 400 -22.53 -18.73 20.04
N HIS A 401 -22.97 -17.68 20.72
CA HIS A 401 -24.27 -17.64 21.40
C HIS A 401 -25.46 -17.63 20.42
N SER A 402 -26.55 -18.23 20.87
CA SER A 402 -27.85 -18.26 20.21
C SER A 402 -28.60 -16.93 20.33
N LEU A 403 -29.64 -16.74 19.51
CA LEU A 403 -30.47 -15.53 19.55
C LEU A 403 -31.18 -15.32 20.91
N PRO A 404 -31.66 -16.36 21.62
CA PRO A 404 -32.14 -16.23 23.01
C PRO A 404 -31.06 -15.76 24.00
N GLU A 405 -29.90 -16.41 24.06
CA GLU A 405 -28.81 -16.04 24.99
C GLU A 405 -28.35 -14.59 24.82
N ILE A 406 -28.23 -14.14 23.57
CA ILE A 406 -27.93 -12.74 23.24
C ILE A 406 -29.09 -11.85 23.70
N GLY A 407 -30.33 -12.26 23.47
CA GLY A 407 -31.53 -11.55 23.94
C GLY A 407 -31.55 -11.33 25.45
N ASP A 408 -31.25 -12.37 26.22
CA ASP A 408 -31.17 -12.34 27.69
C ASP A 408 -30.02 -11.46 28.17
N ALA A 409 -28.81 -11.63 27.61
CA ALA A 409 -27.64 -10.80 27.92
C ALA A 409 -27.87 -9.31 27.58
N PHE A 410 -28.72 -9.00 26.60
CA PHE A 410 -29.22 -7.66 26.34
C PHE A 410 -30.51 -7.31 27.11
N GLY A 411 -30.68 -7.83 28.33
CA GLY A 411 -31.73 -7.41 29.28
C GLY A 411 -33.09 -8.05 29.04
N GLY A 412 -33.12 -9.37 28.79
CA GLY A 412 -34.36 -10.14 28.67
C GLY A 412 -35.21 -9.76 27.45
N ARG A 413 -34.62 -9.82 26.26
CA ARG A 413 -35.25 -9.45 24.99
C ARG A 413 -35.51 -10.68 24.12
N ASP A 414 -36.66 -10.69 23.45
CA ASP A 414 -37.01 -11.77 22.53
C ASP A 414 -35.97 -11.97 21.43
N HIS A 415 -35.72 -13.24 21.08
CA HIS A 415 -34.85 -13.63 19.96
C HIS A 415 -35.24 -12.94 18.63
N THR A 416 -36.51 -12.60 18.44
CA THR A 416 -37.03 -11.82 17.30
C THR A 416 -36.49 -10.39 17.26
N THR A 417 -36.28 -9.76 18.43
CA THR A 417 -35.65 -8.43 18.55
C THR A 417 -34.18 -8.49 18.13
N VAL A 418 -33.46 -9.56 18.52
CA VAL A 418 -32.06 -9.78 18.11
C VAL A 418 -31.96 -10.06 16.61
N LEU A 419 -32.85 -10.90 16.05
CA LEU A 419 -32.91 -11.17 14.61
C LEU A 419 -33.22 -9.91 13.80
N HIS A 420 -34.16 -9.08 14.25
CA HIS A 420 -34.47 -7.79 13.64
C HIS A 420 -33.28 -6.81 13.74
N ALA A 421 -32.57 -6.79 14.87
CA ALA A 421 -31.36 -5.99 15.03
C ALA A 421 -30.28 -6.37 14.01
N CYS A 422 -29.95 -7.66 13.89
CA CYS A 422 -28.97 -8.15 12.93
C CYS A 422 -29.34 -7.75 11.49
N LYS A 423 -30.58 -8.03 11.06
CA LYS A 423 -31.07 -7.65 9.72
C LYS A 423 -30.97 -6.13 9.47
N LYS A 424 -31.33 -5.31 10.46
CA LYS A 424 -31.28 -3.85 10.31
C LYS A 424 -29.85 -3.30 10.27
N ILE A 425 -28.88 -3.94 10.93
CA ILE A 425 -27.46 -3.53 10.83
C ILE A 425 -26.87 -3.90 9.47
N VAL A 426 -27.20 -5.05 8.88
CA VAL A 426 -26.78 -5.38 7.50
C VAL A 426 -27.28 -4.32 6.51
N GLU A 427 -28.59 -4.01 6.54
CA GLU A 427 -29.19 -2.97 5.69
C GLU A 427 -28.55 -1.58 5.89
N LEU A 428 -28.17 -1.24 7.12
CA LEU A 428 -27.51 0.03 7.42
C LEU A 428 -26.04 0.04 7.00
N GLN A 429 -25.33 -1.07 7.01
CA GLN A 429 -23.97 -1.13 6.46
C GLN A 429 -23.98 -0.92 4.93
N GLU A 430 -25.05 -1.29 4.23
CA GLU A 430 -25.22 -0.97 2.80
C GLU A 430 -25.56 0.52 2.57
N THR A 431 -26.44 1.09 3.39
CA THR A 431 -27.08 2.40 3.14
C THR A 431 -26.48 3.60 3.90
N ASP A 432 -25.78 3.39 5.01
CA ASP A 432 -25.25 4.42 5.91
C ASP A 432 -23.72 4.23 6.07
N PRO A 433 -22.89 5.06 5.40
CA PRO A 433 -21.43 4.95 5.47
C PRO A 433 -20.86 5.06 6.89
N GLY A 434 -21.51 5.82 7.78
CA GLY A 434 -21.07 5.96 9.17
C GLY A 434 -21.28 4.67 9.96
N ILE A 435 -22.42 3.99 9.76
CA ILE A 435 -22.66 2.67 10.38
C ILE A 435 -21.70 1.61 9.82
N ARG A 436 -21.31 1.70 8.53
CA ARG A 436 -20.29 0.82 7.94
C ARG A 436 -18.91 1.04 8.59
N GLU A 437 -18.48 2.29 8.73
CA GLU A 437 -17.20 2.64 9.35
C GLU A 437 -17.17 2.25 10.84
N ASP A 438 -18.24 2.56 11.59
CA ASP A 438 -18.45 2.10 12.96
C ASP A 438 -18.32 0.57 13.06
N TYR A 439 -19.01 -0.19 12.20
CA TYR A 439 -18.96 -1.65 12.24
C TYR A 439 -17.57 -2.21 11.93
N GLN A 440 -16.88 -1.67 10.92
CA GLN A 440 -15.50 -2.05 10.61
C GLN A 440 -14.55 -1.73 11.76
N ASN A 441 -14.74 -0.60 12.45
CA ASN A 441 -13.96 -0.23 13.63
C ASN A 441 -14.25 -1.15 14.83
N PHE A 442 -15.51 -1.53 15.07
CA PHE A 442 -15.85 -2.52 16.09
C PHE A 442 -15.28 -3.90 15.79
N MET A 443 -15.36 -4.38 14.54
CA MET A 443 -14.75 -5.65 14.13
C MET A 443 -13.25 -5.63 14.41
N ARG A 444 -12.53 -4.57 14.00
CA ARG A 444 -11.10 -4.38 14.34
C ARG A 444 -10.85 -4.40 15.85
N LEU A 445 -11.60 -3.65 16.64
CA LEU A 445 -11.42 -3.51 18.10
C LEU A 445 -11.81 -4.75 18.91
N LEU A 446 -12.62 -5.66 18.35
CA LEU A 446 -13.12 -6.86 19.02
C LEU A 446 -12.46 -8.15 18.51
N THR A 447 -11.71 -8.10 17.40
CA THR A 447 -10.92 -9.23 16.87
C THR A 447 -9.42 -8.92 16.76
N THR A 448 -8.91 -7.99 17.58
CA THR A 448 -7.48 -7.74 17.83
C THR A 448 -7.23 -7.72 19.34
#